data_AF-A0A3D5UYU3-F1
#
_entry.id   AF-A0A3D5UYU3-F1
#
_cell.length_a   1.000
_cell.length_b   1.000
_cell.length_c   1.000
_cell.angle_alpha   90.00
_cell.angle_beta   90.00
_cell.angle_gamma   90.00
#
_symmetry.space_group_name_H-M   'P 1'
#
loop_
_entity.id
_entity.type
_entity.pdbx_description
1 polymer ?
#
loop_
_entity_poly.entity_id
_entity_poly.type
_entity_poly.pdbx_seq_one_letter_code
_entity_poly.pdbx_strand_id
1 'polypeptide(L)'
;GVEDDDVVSLLAHLHRGEVPEPEMRAEVLPPEKPAAAEKPQAVTEKHDAAHGQNQTLRVNINVLEDLMTLVSELVLTRNQLLQIMRSHEETPFAAPLQRLNQVTTELQESVMMTRMQPIGNAWGKLPRLVRDLSQELGKKIELTMTGADTELDRQILESIRDPLTHMVRNSADHGIEMPHERVAAGKPEYGTIELAARHEGGHIVVIISDDGRGLPTSRIREKVVANGLATESQLDGMSEQQIQ
;
A
#
# COMPACT_ATOMS: atom_id res chain seq x y z
N GLY A 1 -2.21 -48.91 26.59
CA GLY A 1 -1.02 -48.23 27.10
C GLY A 1 0.06 -48.50 26.11
N VAL A 2 0.41 -47.51 25.32
CA VAL A 2 1.64 -47.51 24.52
C VAL A 2 2.62 -46.72 25.38
N GLU A 3 3.67 -47.41 25.78
CA GLU A 3 4.59 -47.08 26.84
C GLU A 3 5.54 -45.95 26.42
N ASP A 4 6.03 -45.21 27.41
CA ASP A 4 6.91 -44.03 27.39
C ASP A 4 8.29 -44.22 26.69
N ASP A 5 8.49 -45.29 25.92
CA ASP A 5 9.80 -45.63 25.31
C ASP A 5 10.04 -44.95 23.94
N ASP A 6 8.98 -44.46 23.27
CA ASP A 6 9.10 -43.72 22.00
C ASP A 6 9.54 -42.26 22.18
N VAL A 7 9.42 -41.69 23.39
CA VAL A 7 9.77 -40.29 23.67
C VAL A 7 11.25 -40.14 24.06
N VAL A 8 11.87 -41.19 24.62
CA VAL A 8 13.29 -41.18 25.01
C VAL A 8 14.21 -41.43 23.80
N SER A 9 13.77 -42.21 22.80
CA SER A 9 14.49 -42.46 21.54
C SER A 9 14.62 -41.22 20.65
N LEU A 10 13.58 -40.37 20.64
CA LEU A 10 13.55 -39.16 19.81
C LEU A 10 14.43 -38.01 20.36
N LEU A 11 14.71 -38.02 21.67
CA LEU A 11 15.56 -37.02 22.32
C LEU A 11 17.07 -37.32 22.22
N ALA A 12 17.48 -38.49 21.69
CA ALA A 12 18.89 -38.84 21.50
C ALA A 12 19.46 -38.46 20.11
N HIS A 13 18.62 -38.01 19.16
CA HIS A 13 19.04 -37.77 17.77
C HIS A 13 19.26 -36.29 17.40
N LEU A 14 19.15 -35.35 18.34
CA LEU A 14 19.30 -33.90 18.12
C LEU A 14 20.64 -33.32 18.63
N HIS A 15 21.71 -34.12 18.66
CA HIS A 15 23.05 -33.64 19.05
C HIS A 15 24.21 -34.03 18.13
N ARG A 16 23.94 -34.53 16.92
CA ARG A 16 24.98 -34.73 15.89
C ARG A 16 24.48 -34.20 14.55
N GLY A 17 24.91 -32.98 14.22
CA GLY A 17 24.63 -32.34 12.94
C GLY A 17 25.38 -33.01 11.80
N GLU A 18 24.80 -34.05 11.22
CA GLU A 18 25.21 -34.61 9.93
C GLU A 18 23.95 -34.95 9.13
N VAL A 19 23.77 -34.27 8.00
CA VAL A 19 22.75 -34.57 6.99
C VAL A 19 23.38 -35.57 6.00
N PRO A 20 22.71 -36.67 5.62
CA PRO A 20 23.27 -37.62 4.68
C PRO A 20 23.24 -37.05 3.25
N GLU A 21 24.39 -37.05 2.57
CA GLU A 21 24.51 -36.78 1.13
C GLU A 21 23.94 -37.95 0.29
N PRO A 22 23.20 -37.69 -0.80
CA PRO A 22 22.81 -38.73 -1.73
C PRO A 22 23.92 -39.04 -2.73
N GLU A 23 24.41 -40.28 -2.72
CA GLU A 23 25.33 -40.84 -3.72
C GLU A 23 24.70 -40.90 -5.12
N MET A 24 25.13 -40.02 -6.03
CA MET A 24 24.88 -40.20 -7.47
C MET A 24 25.98 -41.07 -8.10
N ARG A 25 25.62 -42.32 -8.39
CA ARG A 25 26.42 -43.26 -9.17
C ARG A 25 26.39 -42.87 -10.64
N ALA A 26 27.48 -42.28 -11.14
CA ALA A 26 27.69 -42.02 -12.57
C ALA A 26 28.20 -43.30 -13.26
N GLU A 27 27.41 -43.84 -14.17
CA GLU A 27 27.79 -44.96 -15.04
C GLU A 27 28.32 -44.38 -16.37
N VAL A 28 29.58 -44.71 -16.68
CA VAL A 28 30.33 -44.22 -17.85
C VAL A 28 30.38 -45.32 -18.90
N LEU A 29 29.96 -45.05 -20.13
CA LEU A 29 30.40 -45.78 -21.33
C LEU A 29 30.74 -44.81 -22.49
N PRO A 30 31.69 -45.19 -23.38
CA PRO A 30 32.59 -44.28 -24.13
C PRO A 30 32.13 -43.96 -25.58
N PRO A 31 32.91 -43.15 -26.35
CA PRO A 31 32.40 -42.25 -27.38
C PRO A 31 32.48 -42.79 -28.82
N GLU A 32 31.61 -42.26 -29.69
CA GLU A 32 31.83 -42.23 -31.15
C GLU A 32 31.93 -40.78 -31.65
N LYS A 33 32.98 -40.54 -32.45
CA LYS A 33 33.35 -39.32 -33.20
C LYS A 33 33.40 -39.72 -34.69
N PRO A 34 33.60 -38.81 -35.68
CA PRO A 34 33.50 -37.34 -35.70
C PRO A 34 32.85 -36.78 -36.99
N ALA A 35 32.52 -35.48 -37.04
CA ALA A 35 32.99 -34.53 -38.07
C ALA A 35 32.14 -33.24 -38.12
N ALA A 36 32.77 -32.09 -37.83
CA ALA A 36 32.89 -30.94 -38.75
C ALA A 36 33.51 -29.71 -38.04
N ALA A 37 34.78 -29.47 -38.38
CA ALA A 37 35.52 -28.20 -38.55
C ALA A 37 35.40 -27.04 -37.53
N GLU A 38 36.55 -26.75 -36.91
CA GLU A 38 36.91 -25.55 -36.14
C GLU A 38 37.16 -24.31 -37.03
N LYS A 39 36.99 -23.11 -36.43
CA LYS A 39 38.09 -22.13 -36.28
C LYS A 39 37.89 -21.25 -35.03
N PRO A 40 38.95 -20.94 -34.25
CA PRO A 40 38.87 -20.32 -32.92
C PRO A 40 39.27 -18.83 -32.90
N GLN A 41 38.73 -18.03 -31.97
CA GLN A 41 39.51 -17.01 -31.23
C GLN A 41 38.76 -16.30 -30.09
N ALA A 42 39.49 -16.20 -28.97
CA ALA A 42 39.48 -15.19 -27.91
C ALA A 42 38.24 -15.07 -26.99
N VAL A 43 38.25 -15.84 -25.90
CA VAL A 43 37.51 -15.49 -24.67
C VAL A 43 38.35 -14.46 -23.91
N THR A 44 37.99 -13.20 -24.01
CA THR A 44 38.42 -12.18 -23.04
C THR A 44 37.64 -12.40 -21.75
N GLU A 45 38.33 -12.84 -20.70
CA GLU A 45 37.83 -12.78 -19.33
C GLU A 45 37.58 -11.32 -18.96
N LYS A 46 36.31 -10.93 -18.95
CA LYS A 46 35.88 -9.76 -18.19
C LYS A 46 35.55 -10.25 -16.78
N HIS A 47 36.35 -9.81 -15.82
CA HIS A 47 35.95 -9.70 -14.43
C HIS A 47 34.68 -8.85 -14.37
N ASP A 48 33.52 -9.50 -14.30
CA ASP A 48 32.29 -8.81 -13.91
C ASP A 48 32.37 -8.51 -12.41
N ALA A 49 32.54 -7.23 -12.14
CA ALA A 49 32.38 -6.65 -10.82
C ALA A 49 31.00 -7.03 -10.25
N ALA A 50 31.03 -7.40 -8.97
CA ALA A 50 29.92 -7.67 -8.07
C ALA A 50 28.58 -7.04 -8.51
N HIS A 51 27.72 -7.87 -9.10
CA HIS A 51 26.29 -7.59 -9.15
C HIS A 51 25.74 -7.83 -7.74
N GLY A 52 25.43 -6.75 -7.03
CA GLY A 52 24.55 -6.79 -5.87
C GLY A 52 23.21 -7.36 -6.34
N GLN A 53 22.97 -8.64 -6.07
CA GLN A 53 21.72 -9.28 -6.45
C GLN A 53 20.61 -8.72 -5.56
N ASN A 54 19.61 -8.08 -6.17
CA ASN A 54 18.34 -7.82 -5.52
C ASN A 54 17.70 -9.16 -5.16
N GLN A 55 17.89 -9.60 -3.91
CA GLN A 55 17.27 -10.81 -3.38
C GLN A 55 15.78 -10.53 -3.14
N THR A 56 14.92 -11.02 -4.01
CA THR A 56 13.46 -10.91 -3.85
C THR A 56 12.91 -12.13 -3.11
N LEU A 57 12.19 -11.92 -2.00
CA LEU A 57 11.51 -12.97 -1.25
C LEU A 57 10.00 -12.91 -1.49
N ARG A 58 9.39 -14.00 -1.95
CA ARG A 58 7.93 -14.14 -2.03
C ARG A 58 7.40 -14.78 -0.75
N VAL A 59 6.50 -14.09 -0.08
CA VAL A 59 5.88 -14.53 1.18
C VAL A 59 4.37 -14.68 0.97
N ASN A 60 3.77 -15.72 1.54
CA ASN A 60 2.32 -15.86 1.55
C ASN A 60 1.71 -14.75 2.41
N ILE A 61 0.64 -14.11 1.94
CA ILE A 61 -0.04 -13.04 2.68
C ILE A 61 -0.43 -13.44 4.11
N ASN A 62 -0.87 -14.68 4.32
CA ASN A 62 -1.34 -15.12 5.63
C ASN A 62 -0.22 -15.02 6.69
N VAL A 63 1.04 -15.23 6.29
CA VAL A 63 2.20 -15.11 7.19
C VAL A 63 2.38 -13.66 7.66
N LEU A 64 2.15 -12.68 6.78
CA LEU A 64 2.21 -11.26 7.16
C LEU A 64 1.06 -10.88 8.09
N GLU A 65 -0.14 -11.40 7.86
CA GLU A 65 -1.31 -11.16 8.72
C GLU A 65 -1.13 -11.80 10.12
N ASP A 66 -0.60 -13.02 10.19
CA ASP A 66 -0.27 -13.68 11.46
C ASP A 66 0.82 -12.89 12.22
N LEU A 67 1.86 -12.43 11.51
CA LEU A 67 2.91 -11.58 12.09
C LEU A 67 2.34 -10.27 12.63
N MET A 68 1.43 -9.63 11.90
CA MET A 68 0.74 -8.41 12.36
C MET A 68 -0.10 -8.65 13.61
N THR A 69 -0.76 -9.80 13.71
CA THR A 69 -1.53 -10.19 14.89
C THR A 69 -0.62 -10.30 16.11
N LEU A 70 0.50 -11.02 15.99
CA LEU A 70 1.48 -11.16 17.06
C LEU A 70 2.11 -9.83 17.49
N VAL A 71 2.45 -8.96 16.53
CA VAL A 71 2.97 -7.62 16.82
C VAL A 71 1.90 -6.78 17.53
N SER A 72 0.64 -6.88 17.13
CA SER A 72 -0.47 -6.17 17.78
C SER A 72 -0.68 -6.62 19.22
N GLU A 73 -0.63 -7.92 19.49
CA GLU A 73 -0.65 -8.48 20.85
C GLU A 73 0.53 -7.98 21.68
N LEU A 74 1.75 -7.97 21.12
CA LEU A 74 2.94 -7.45 21.79
C LEU A 74 2.78 -5.96 22.16
N VAL A 75 2.25 -5.14 21.25
CA VAL A 75 1.96 -3.71 21.49
C VAL A 75 0.94 -3.55 22.62
N LEU A 76 -0.11 -4.38 22.65
CA LEU A 76 -1.10 -4.36 23.73
C LEU A 76 -0.47 -4.74 25.08
N THR A 77 0.30 -5.83 25.14
CA THR A 77 1.00 -6.26 26.36
C THR A 77 1.98 -5.19 26.85
N ARG A 78 2.76 -4.59 25.94
CA ARG A 78 3.66 -3.47 26.25
C ARG A 78 2.90 -2.28 26.85
N ASN A 79 1.76 -1.89 26.27
CA ASN A 79 0.95 -0.78 26.77
C ASN A 79 0.39 -1.06 28.17
N GLN A 80 -0.05 -2.29 28.44
CA GLN A 80 -0.48 -2.72 29.77
C GLN A 80 0.66 -2.64 30.79
N LEU A 81 1.87 -3.11 30.44
CA LEU A 81 3.04 -3.00 31.31
C LEU A 81 3.40 -1.54 31.62
N LEU A 82 3.38 -0.66 30.61
CA LEU A 82 3.62 0.77 30.81
C LEU A 82 2.55 1.41 31.71
N GLN A 83 1.29 0.98 31.59
CA GLN A 83 0.22 1.46 32.46
C GLN A 83 0.40 1.02 33.91
N ILE A 84 0.77 -0.23 34.17
CA ILE A 84 1.06 -0.76 35.51
C ILE A 84 2.27 -0.03 36.13
N MET A 85 3.29 0.25 35.32
CA MET A 85 4.46 1.00 35.78
C MET A 85 4.14 2.44 36.16
N ARG A 86 3.22 3.11 35.45
CA ARG A 86 2.79 4.48 35.81
C ARG A 86 2.11 4.56 37.17
N SER A 87 1.56 3.46 37.69
CA SER A 87 0.91 3.42 39.01
C SER A 87 1.85 3.02 40.16
N HIS A 88 3.15 2.82 39.91
CA HIS A 88 4.14 2.46 40.92
C HIS A 88 5.34 3.39 40.81
N GLU A 89 5.55 4.29 41.79
CA GLU A 89 6.72 5.17 41.83
C GLU A 89 7.99 4.35 42.13
N GLU A 90 9.03 4.57 41.32
CA GLU A 90 10.38 3.97 41.39
C GLU A 90 10.44 2.44 41.34
N THR A 91 10.56 1.91 40.11
CA THR A 91 10.89 0.50 39.87
C THR A 91 12.20 0.38 39.10
N PRO A 92 13.06 -0.62 39.38
CA PRO A 92 14.28 -0.87 38.62
C PRO A 92 14.00 -1.28 37.16
N PHE A 93 12.73 -1.45 36.78
CA PHE A 93 12.30 -1.89 35.47
C PHE A 93 12.03 -0.74 34.49
N ALA A 94 12.11 0.52 34.92
CA ALA A 94 11.81 1.68 34.07
C ALA A 94 12.68 1.72 32.80
N ALA A 95 14.00 1.61 32.95
CA ALA A 95 14.92 1.64 31.81
C ALA A 95 14.76 0.41 30.88
N PRO A 96 14.70 -0.85 31.39
CA PRO A 96 14.36 -2.01 30.56
C PRO A 96 13.03 -1.90 29.82
N LEU A 97 11.98 -1.37 30.46
CA LEU A 97 10.66 -1.24 29.84
C LEU A 97 10.63 -0.14 28.77
N GLN A 98 11.34 0.97 28.99
CA GLN A 98 11.50 2.01 27.97
C GLN A 98 12.22 1.45 26.73
N ARG A 99 13.24 0.60 26.93
CA ARG A 99 13.91 -0.11 25.84
C ARG A 99 12.99 -1.09 25.12
N LEU A 100 12.20 -1.88 25.86
CA LEU A 100 11.17 -2.74 25.26
C LEU A 100 10.21 -1.91 24.41
N ASN A 101 9.78 -0.75 24.92
CA ASN A 101 8.86 0.11 24.19
C ASN A 101 9.43 0.59 22.87
N GLN A 102 10.68 1.05 22.87
CA GLN A 102 11.35 1.48 21.65
C GLN A 102 11.48 0.34 20.64
N VAL A 103 11.99 -0.83 21.07
CA VAL A 103 12.17 -1.99 20.17
C VAL A 103 10.84 -2.48 19.60
N THR A 104 9.76 -2.48 20.41
CA THR A 104 8.43 -2.84 19.92
C THR A 104 7.90 -1.83 18.90
N THR A 105 8.12 -0.53 19.10
CA THR A 105 7.73 0.49 18.11
C THR A 105 8.51 0.32 16.80
N GLU A 106 9.82 0.14 16.86
CA GLU A 106 10.67 -0.08 15.68
C GLU A 106 10.27 -1.37 14.94
N LEU A 107 9.94 -2.44 15.68
CA LEU A 107 9.43 -3.68 15.10
C LEU A 107 8.08 -3.46 14.41
N GLN A 108 7.15 -2.76 15.07
CA GLN A 108 5.83 -2.47 14.52
C GLN A 108 5.93 -1.67 13.22
N GLU A 109 6.75 -0.63 13.20
CA GLU A 109 7.01 0.18 12.00
C GLU A 109 7.62 -0.67 10.88
N SER A 110 8.63 -1.48 11.20
CA SER A 110 9.30 -2.35 10.21
C SER A 110 8.34 -3.37 9.59
N VAL A 111 7.49 -4.01 10.41
CA VAL A 111 6.51 -4.97 9.91
C VAL A 111 5.44 -4.28 9.06
N MET A 112 4.97 -3.10 9.47
CA MET A 112 4.04 -2.29 8.65
C MET A 112 4.62 -1.98 7.27
N MET A 113 5.91 -1.63 7.18
CA MET A 113 6.58 -1.38 5.90
C MET A 113 6.56 -2.58 4.96
N THR A 114 6.58 -3.82 5.48
CA THR A 114 6.55 -5.03 4.63
C THR A 114 5.23 -5.22 3.87
N ARG A 115 4.15 -4.55 4.30
CA ARG A 115 2.82 -4.63 3.67
C ARG A 115 2.52 -3.44 2.76
N MET A 116 3.42 -2.47 2.67
CA MET A 116 3.21 -1.30 1.83
C MET A 116 3.10 -1.69 0.36
N GLN A 117 2.17 -1.05 -0.34
CA GLN A 117 1.95 -1.23 -1.76
C GLN A 117 1.79 0.14 -2.44
N PRO A 118 2.23 0.29 -3.69
CA PRO A 118 1.96 1.50 -4.46
C PRO A 118 0.45 1.75 -4.54
N ILE A 119 0.01 2.97 -4.19
CA ILE A 119 -1.38 3.41 -4.28
C ILE A 119 -1.94 3.29 -5.71
N GLY A 120 -1.05 3.24 -6.71
CA GLY A 120 -1.31 2.85 -8.09
C GLY A 120 -2.28 1.67 -8.26
N ASN A 121 -2.15 0.68 -7.39
CA ASN A 121 -2.96 -0.53 -7.40
C ASN A 121 -4.44 -0.30 -7.00
N ALA A 122 -4.76 0.83 -6.36
CA ALA A 122 -6.13 1.21 -6.03
C ALA A 122 -6.87 1.77 -7.24
N TRP A 123 -6.19 2.59 -8.04
CA TRP A 123 -6.83 3.38 -9.08
C TRP A 123 -6.68 2.83 -10.50
N GLY A 124 -6.08 1.64 -10.69
CA GLY A 124 -5.85 1.06 -12.02
C GLY A 124 -7.10 0.86 -12.90
N LYS A 125 -8.30 0.84 -12.32
CA LYS A 125 -9.58 0.78 -13.06
C LYS A 125 -10.14 2.15 -13.48
N LEU A 126 -9.66 3.23 -12.88
CA LEU A 126 -10.22 4.58 -13.07
C LEU A 126 -10.09 5.11 -14.50
N PRO A 127 -8.98 4.87 -15.26
CA PRO A 127 -8.90 5.32 -16.65
C PRO A 127 -10.01 4.74 -17.52
N ARG A 128 -10.35 3.47 -17.31
CA ARG A 128 -11.44 2.81 -18.03
C ARG A 128 -12.80 3.38 -17.60
N LEU A 129 -13.02 3.53 -16.30
CA LEU A 129 -14.24 4.12 -15.76
C LEU A 129 -14.50 5.52 -16.33
N VAL A 130 -13.49 6.40 -16.32
CA VAL A 130 -13.63 7.76 -16.85
C VAL A 130 -13.92 7.76 -18.35
N ARG A 131 -13.28 6.85 -19.11
CA ARG A 131 -13.58 6.70 -20.54
C ARG A 131 -15.02 6.26 -20.78
N ASP A 132 -15.52 5.31 -20.01
CA ASP A 132 -16.89 4.80 -20.12
C ASP A 132 -17.90 5.91 -19.74
N LEU A 133 -17.66 6.63 -18.63
CA LEU A 133 -18.48 7.77 -18.21
C LEU A 133 -18.46 8.95 -19.20
N SER A 134 -17.30 9.24 -19.79
CA SER A 134 -17.16 10.27 -20.83
C SER A 134 -18.08 9.98 -22.02
N GLN A 135 -18.17 8.72 -22.44
CA GLN A 135 -19.07 8.29 -23.51
C GLN A 135 -20.53 8.32 -23.08
N GLU A 136 -20.84 7.77 -21.91
CA GLU A 136 -22.22 7.70 -21.37
C GLU A 136 -22.85 9.08 -21.19
N LEU A 137 -22.09 10.04 -20.66
CA LEU A 137 -22.56 11.38 -20.35
C LEU A 137 -22.43 12.36 -21.54
N GLY A 138 -21.74 11.96 -22.61
CA GLY A 138 -21.43 12.85 -23.74
C GLY A 138 -20.48 14.00 -23.37
N LYS A 139 -19.68 13.83 -22.31
CA LYS A 139 -18.70 14.82 -21.83
C LYS A 139 -17.30 14.45 -22.33
N LYS A 140 -16.46 15.44 -22.62
CA LYS A 140 -15.04 15.21 -22.96
C LYS A 140 -14.21 15.33 -21.68
N ILE A 141 -13.70 14.20 -21.17
CA ILE A 141 -13.01 14.15 -19.87
C ILE A 141 -11.62 13.52 -20.06
N GLU A 142 -10.61 14.15 -19.47
CA GLU A 142 -9.25 13.63 -19.34
C GLU A 142 -8.96 13.31 -17.87
N LEU A 143 -8.35 12.14 -17.61
CA LEU A 143 -7.91 11.73 -16.28
C LEU A 143 -6.38 11.79 -16.23
N THR A 144 -5.86 12.58 -15.29
CA THR A 144 -4.43 12.64 -15.00
C THR A 144 -4.17 12.01 -13.63
N MET A 145 -3.09 11.24 -13.52
CA MET A 145 -2.71 10.56 -12.28
C MET A 145 -1.23 10.79 -11.98
N THR A 146 -0.92 11.26 -10.78
CA THR A 146 0.45 11.55 -10.34
C THR A 146 0.73 10.90 -8.98
N GLY A 147 1.97 10.48 -8.76
CA GLY A 147 2.39 9.83 -7.50
C GLY A 147 1.81 8.43 -7.26
N ALA A 148 1.57 7.67 -8.33
CA ALA A 148 1.07 6.28 -8.26
C ALA A 148 2.00 5.30 -7.53
N ASP A 149 3.27 5.68 -7.42
CA ASP A 149 4.33 4.99 -6.69
C ASP A 149 4.30 5.24 -5.18
N THR A 150 3.51 6.22 -4.70
CA THR A 150 3.34 6.49 -3.27
C THR A 150 2.87 5.23 -2.54
N GLU A 151 3.65 4.81 -1.54
CA GLU A 151 3.43 3.58 -0.81
C GLU A 151 2.37 3.76 0.28
N LEU A 152 1.40 2.85 0.33
CA LEU A 152 0.31 2.85 1.30
C LEU A 152 0.06 1.43 1.82
N ASP A 153 -0.40 1.34 3.06
CA ASP A 153 -0.80 0.09 3.66
C ASP A 153 -1.86 -0.63 2.82
N ARG A 154 -1.72 -1.95 2.64
CA ARG A 154 -2.64 -2.73 1.81
C ARG A 154 -4.10 -2.67 2.27
N GLN A 155 -4.41 -2.76 3.57
CA GLN A 155 -5.81 -2.71 4.03
C GLN A 155 -6.40 -1.32 3.80
N ILE A 156 -5.60 -0.27 4.00
CA ILE A 156 -6.02 1.09 3.65
C ILE A 156 -6.26 1.17 2.14
N LEU A 157 -5.35 0.64 1.32
CA LEU A 157 -5.47 0.61 -0.14
C LEU A 157 -6.77 -0.09 -0.59
N GLU A 158 -7.13 -1.22 0.04
CA GLU A 158 -8.38 -1.92 -0.24
C GLU A 158 -9.62 -1.10 0.16
N SER A 159 -9.59 -0.42 1.30
CA SER A 159 -10.73 0.35 1.80
C SER A 159 -10.96 1.68 1.06
N ILE A 160 -9.92 2.31 0.49
CA ILE A 160 -10.06 3.58 -0.25
C ILE A 160 -10.54 3.41 -1.70
N ARG A 161 -10.49 2.19 -2.27
CA ARG A 161 -10.86 1.94 -3.68
C ARG A 161 -12.24 2.45 -4.05
N ASP A 162 -13.23 2.12 -3.24
CA ASP A 162 -14.63 2.51 -3.48
C ASP A 162 -14.85 4.02 -3.28
N PRO A 163 -14.35 4.64 -2.18
CA PRO A 163 -14.33 6.10 -2.05
C PRO A 163 -13.71 6.84 -3.24
N LEU A 164 -12.53 6.43 -3.71
CA LEU A 164 -11.86 7.06 -4.86
C LEU A 164 -12.71 6.95 -6.13
N THR A 165 -13.29 5.77 -6.36
CA THR A 165 -14.20 5.53 -7.49
C THR A 165 -15.41 6.46 -7.45
N HIS A 166 -16.00 6.62 -6.27
CA HIS A 166 -17.14 7.50 -6.08
C HIS A 166 -16.77 8.97 -6.30
N MET A 167 -15.63 9.42 -5.77
CA MET A 167 -15.17 10.81 -5.96
C MET A 167 -14.91 11.14 -7.44
N VAL A 168 -14.22 10.25 -8.17
CA VAL A 168 -14.00 10.45 -9.62
C VAL A 168 -15.30 10.44 -10.41
N ARG A 169 -16.24 9.56 -10.05
CA ARG A 169 -17.59 9.56 -10.64
C ARG A 169 -18.31 10.87 -10.36
N ASN A 170 -18.26 11.41 -9.15
CA ASN A 170 -18.90 12.68 -8.82
C ASN A 170 -18.33 13.85 -9.63
N SER A 171 -17.01 13.90 -9.82
CA SER A 171 -16.38 14.88 -10.71
C SER A 171 -16.87 14.71 -12.15
N ALA A 172 -16.98 13.48 -12.66
CA ALA A 172 -17.49 13.23 -14.02
C ALA A 172 -18.98 13.56 -14.19
N ASP A 173 -19.84 13.12 -13.27
CA ASP A 173 -21.31 13.26 -13.33
C ASP A 173 -21.75 14.71 -13.08
N HIS A 174 -21.16 15.37 -12.08
CA HIS A 174 -21.63 16.65 -11.55
C HIS A 174 -20.62 17.79 -11.69
N GLY A 175 -19.32 17.52 -11.55
CA GLY A 175 -18.27 18.53 -11.66
C GLY A 175 -18.13 19.06 -13.08
N ILE A 176 -17.71 18.19 -14.00
CA ILE A 176 -17.41 18.55 -15.40
C ILE A 176 -18.69 18.93 -16.15
N GLU A 177 -18.66 20.07 -16.83
CA GLU A 177 -19.76 20.56 -17.67
C GLU A 177 -19.75 19.96 -19.09
N MET A 178 -20.82 20.18 -19.86
CA MET A 178 -20.83 19.76 -21.26
C MET A 178 -19.80 20.55 -22.08
N PRO A 179 -19.24 19.98 -23.16
CA PRO A 179 -18.21 20.65 -23.98
C PRO A 179 -18.60 22.07 -24.42
N HIS A 180 -19.84 22.26 -24.86
CA HIS A 180 -20.36 23.56 -25.29
C HIS A 180 -20.53 24.55 -24.13
N GLU A 181 -20.95 24.09 -22.95
CA GLU A 181 -21.06 24.92 -21.74
C GLU A 181 -19.68 25.41 -21.30
N ARG A 182 -18.67 24.52 -21.36
CA ARG A 182 -17.28 24.87 -21.02
C ARG A 182 -16.71 25.94 -21.94
N VAL A 183 -16.86 25.77 -23.25
CA VAL A 183 -16.40 26.75 -24.23
C VAL A 183 -17.12 28.08 -24.06
N ALA A 184 -18.43 28.08 -23.79
CA ALA A 184 -19.19 29.30 -23.50
C ALA A 184 -18.71 30.02 -22.23
N ALA A 185 -18.21 29.26 -21.23
CA ALA A 185 -17.59 29.79 -20.03
C ALA A 185 -16.09 30.15 -20.20
N GLY A 186 -15.53 30.04 -21.42
CA GLY A 186 -14.12 30.34 -21.70
C GLY A 186 -13.13 29.26 -21.22
N LYS A 187 -13.62 28.07 -20.86
CA LYS A 187 -12.80 26.92 -20.44
C LYS A 187 -12.43 26.03 -21.64
N PRO A 188 -11.38 25.20 -21.52
CA PRO A 188 -11.09 24.17 -22.52
C PRO A 188 -12.26 23.20 -22.72
N GLU A 189 -12.41 22.72 -23.96
CA GLU A 189 -13.49 21.78 -24.32
C GLU A 189 -13.41 20.47 -23.53
N TYR A 190 -12.19 20.01 -23.23
CA TYR A 190 -11.94 18.88 -22.34
C TYR A 190 -11.93 19.35 -20.88
N GLY A 191 -12.68 18.65 -20.04
CA GLY A 191 -12.57 18.75 -18.58
C GLY A 191 -11.48 17.84 -18.05
N THR A 192 -10.77 18.27 -17.03
CA THR A 192 -9.67 17.51 -16.42
C THR A 192 -10.07 17.06 -15.03
N ILE A 193 -9.91 15.77 -14.75
CA ILE A 193 -9.93 15.21 -13.39
C ILE A 193 -8.49 14.82 -13.06
N GLU A 194 -7.96 15.35 -11.98
CA GLU A 194 -6.63 15.04 -11.46
C GLU A 194 -6.73 14.19 -10.21
N LEU A 195 -5.93 13.14 -10.15
CA LEU A 195 -5.77 12.28 -8.98
C LEU A 195 -4.29 12.23 -8.61
N ALA A 196 -3.94 12.81 -7.47
CA ALA A 196 -2.56 12.92 -7.02
C ALA A 196 -2.37 12.27 -5.65
N ALA A 197 -1.22 11.64 -5.44
CA ALA A 197 -0.79 11.17 -4.13
C ALA A 197 0.64 11.61 -3.83
N ARG A 198 0.91 12.00 -2.59
CA ARG A 198 2.27 12.32 -2.14
C ARG A 198 2.43 12.12 -0.63
N HIS A 199 3.67 11.96 -0.19
CA HIS A 199 4.03 12.08 1.22
C HIS A 199 4.21 13.54 1.62
N GLU A 200 3.55 13.97 2.70
CA GLU A 200 3.64 15.33 3.22
C GLU A 200 3.54 15.28 4.76
N GLY A 201 4.57 15.74 5.47
CA GLY A 201 4.54 15.86 6.93
C GLY A 201 4.37 14.53 7.68
N GLY A 202 4.84 13.41 7.13
CA GLY A 202 4.63 12.07 7.70
C GLY A 202 3.25 11.47 7.42
N HIS A 203 2.41 12.18 6.67
CA HIS A 203 1.12 11.70 6.18
C HIS A 203 1.17 11.44 4.68
N ILE A 204 0.22 10.65 4.20
CA ILE A 204 -0.04 10.51 2.76
C ILE A 204 -1.23 11.39 2.43
N VAL A 205 -1.02 12.32 1.51
CA VAL A 205 -2.06 13.23 1.02
C VAL A 205 -2.51 12.72 -0.34
N VAL A 206 -3.78 12.32 -0.41
CA VAL A 206 -4.46 11.95 -1.66
C VAL A 206 -5.39 13.09 -2.05
N ILE A 207 -5.23 13.61 -3.26
CA ILE A 207 -5.98 14.74 -3.79
C ILE A 207 -6.75 14.28 -5.01
N ILE A 208 -8.01 14.69 -5.06
CA ILE A 208 -8.85 14.59 -6.25
C ILE A 208 -9.29 16.01 -6.57
N SER A 209 -9.02 16.46 -7.79
CA SER A 209 -9.39 17.79 -8.26
C SER A 209 -10.07 17.67 -9.61
N ASP A 210 -10.98 18.59 -9.88
CA ASP A 210 -11.55 18.79 -11.21
C ASP A 210 -11.62 20.29 -11.54
N ASP A 211 -11.57 20.60 -12.83
CA ASP A 211 -11.70 21.96 -13.35
C ASP A 211 -13.15 22.30 -13.78
N GLY A 212 -14.11 21.62 -13.15
CA GLY A 212 -15.53 21.72 -13.44
C GLY A 212 -16.19 22.99 -12.91
N ARG A 213 -17.51 22.96 -12.77
CA ARG A 213 -18.31 24.12 -12.35
C ARG A 213 -18.17 24.48 -10.86
N GLY A 214 -17.44 23.67 -10.09
CA GLY A 214 -17.38 23.77 -8.64
C GLY A 214 -18.69 23.36 -7.96
N LEU A 215 -18.75 23.52 -6.64
CA LEU A 215 -19.92 23.18 -5.85
C LEU A 215 -20.98 24.30 -5.92
N PRO A 216 -22.27 23.96 -6.07
CA PRO A 216 -23.34 24.96 -6.12
C PRO A 216 -23.61 25.52 -4.70
N THR A 217 -22.90 26.58 -4.33
CA THR A 217 -22.95 27.20 -2.98
C THR A 217 -24.37 27.53 -2.53
N SER A 218 -25.22 28.00 -3.45
CA SER A 218 -26.63 28.32 -3.18
C SER A 218 -27.45 27.09 -2.76
N ARG A 219 -27.31 25.97 -3.49
CA ARG A 219 -28.02 24.71 -3.15
C ARG A 219 -27.50 24.10 -1.85
N ILE A 220 -26.22 24.27 -1.55
CA ILE A 220 -25.64 23.81 -0.28
C ILE A 220 -26.25 24.62 0.87
N ARG A 221 -26.30 25.96 0.75
CA ARG A 221 -26.94 26.84 1.74
C ARG A 221 -28.39 26.41 2.01
N GLU A 222 -29.19 26.22 0.96
CA GLU A 222 -30.59 25.77 1.09
C GLU A 222 -30.72 24.44 1.85
N LYS A 223 -29.88 23.44 1.53
CA LYS A 223 -29.88 22.14 2.21
C LYS A 223 -29.42 22.24 3.67
N VAL A 224 -28.43 23.07 3.97
CA VAL A 224 -27.93 23.28 5.34
C VAL A 224 -29.03 23.88 6.23
N VAL A 225 -29.78 24.86 5.70
CA VAL A 225 -30.94 25.45 6.38
C VAL A 225 -32.06 24.43 6.53
N ALA A 226 -32.40 23.70 5.47
CA ALA A 226 -33.47 22.70 5.49
C ALA A 226 -33.20 21.54 6.48
N ASN A 227 -31.93 21.17 6.65
CA ASN A 227 -31.50 20.14 7.61
C ASN A 227 -31.29 20.70 9.03
N GLY A 228 -31.53 21.99 9.26
CA GLY A 228 -31.39 22.63 10.58
C GLY A 228 -29.95 22.71 11.10
N LEU A 229 -28.95 22.57 10.22
CA LEU A 229 -27.53 22.57 10.59
C LEU A 229 -27.00 23.99 10.82
N ALA A 230 -27.57 25.00 10.15
CA ALA A 230 -27.33 26.41 10.40
C ALA A 230 -28.55 27.25 9.98
N THR A 231 -28.69 28.44 10.57
CA THR A 231 -29.69 29.44 10.16
C THR A 231 -29.19 30.29 8.99
N GLU A 232 -30.11 30.88 8.24
CA GLU A 232 -29.80 31.77 7.10
C GLU A 232 -28.84 32.91 7.53
N SER A 233 -29.08 33.51 8.70
CA SER A 233 -28.23 34.56 9.28
C SER A 233 -26.83 34.09 9.64
N GLN A 234 -26.61 32.80 9.94
CA GLN A 234 -25.29 32.25 10.23
C GLN A 234 -24.51 31.98 8.94
N LEU A 235 -25.19 31.61 7.85
CA LEU A 235 -24.57 31.36 6.55
C LEU A 235 -24.17 32.64 5.82
N ASP A 236 -24.84 33.76 6.06
CA ASP A 236 -24.47 35.06 5.46
C ASP A 236 -23.13 35.61 5.95
N GLY A 237 -22.67 35.19 7.13
CA GLY A 237 -21.34 35.54 7.65
C GLY A 237 -20.22 34.60 7.20
N MET A 238 -20.53 33.51 6.51
CA MET A 238 -19.57 32.46 6.15
C MET A 238 -19.06 32.66 4.72
N SER A 239 -17.74 32.54 4.57
CA SER A 239 -17.10 32.45 3.24
C SER A 239 -17.49 31.15 2.53
N GLU A 240 -17.38 31.10 1.20
CA GLU A 240 -17.73 29.90 0.43
C GLU A 240 -16.98 28.65 0.91
N GLN A 241 -15.71 28.79 1.31
CA GLN A 241 -14.90 27.71 1.89
C GLN A 241 -15.41 27.19 3.23
N GLN A 242 -16.16 28.00 3.99
CA GLN A 242 -16.73 27.57 5.26
C GLN A 242 -18.09 26.87 5.07
N ILE A 243 -18.72 27.06 3.90
CA ILE A 243 -20.04 26.50 3.57
C ILE A 243 -19.90 25.14 2.86
N GLN A 244 -18.81 24.95 2.11
CA GLN A 244 -18.44 23.71 1.42
C GLN A 244 -17.77 22.71 2.36
#